data_AF-A0A5N8V682-F1
#
_entry.id   AF-A0A5N8V682-F1
#
_cell.length_a   1.000
_cell.length_b   1.000
_cell.length_c   1.000
_cell.angle_alpha   90.00
_cell.angle_beta   90.00
_cell.angle_gamma   90.00
#
_symmetry.space_group_name_H-M   'P 1'
#
loop_
_entity.id
_entity.type
_entity.pdbx_description
1 polymer ?
#
loop_
_entity_poly.entity_id
_entity_poly.type
_entity_poly.pdbx_seq_one_letter_code
_entity_poly.pdbx_strand_id
1 'polypeptide(L)'
;MTSQWFAQPPNGAAGVDPEVLALQAVKKMTLSGPDIASPRTAGKYIVGVPMWMWVNQSATTYGPQSASASAGTVTVTATAKVSKIVWQMDDGATVTCTGPGTVYSASSGMADSPTCGHRYAKTSAEAQGSKYAVTATSTWSIDWEVTAGGGGQTGQMTETRQSRIQVAVGELQVVR
;
A
#
# COMPACT_ATOMS: atom_id res chain seq x y z
N MET A 1 50.54 12.57 -43.62
CA MET A 1 50.28 13.14 -42.27
C MET A 1 48.89 13.77 -42.33
N THR A 2 47.85 13.38 -41.60
CA THR A 2 47.69 12.40 -40.53
C THR A 2 46.18 12.15 -40.44
N SER A 3 45.78 10.88 -40.44
CA SER A 3 44.45 10.40 -40.12
C SER A 3 44.06 10.82 -38.69
N GLN A 4 42.98 11.59 -38.51
CA GLN A 4 42.35 11.79 -37.20
C GLN A 4 41.14 10.87 -37.07
N TRP A 5 41.40 9.74 -36.41
CA TRP A 5 40.41 8.85 -35.83
C TRP A 5 39.79 9.50 -34.60
N PHE A 6 38.45 9.58 -34.53
CA PHE A 6 37.75 9.81 -33.28
C PHE A 6 37.69 8.47 -32.53
N ALA A 7 38.43 8.38 -31.43
CA ALA A 7 38.43 7.22 -30.55
C ALA A 7 37.05 7.08 -29.88
N GLN A 8 36.37 5.99 -30.20
CA GLN A 8 35.20 5.52 -29.47
C GLN A 8 35.60 5.15 -28.03
N PRO A 9 34.83 5.53 -26.99
CA PRO A 9 35.12 5.08 -25.63
C PRO A 9 34.98 3.55 -25.53
N PRO A 10 35.89 2.85 -24.83
CA PRO A 10 35.86 1.40 -24.70
C PRO A 10 34.90 0.99 -23.58
N ASN A 11 33.60 1.16 -23.78
CA ASN A 11 32.57 0.52 -22.94
C ASN A 11 31.47 -0.01 -23.87
N GLY A 12 31.75 -1.17 -24.48
CA GLY A 12 30.83 -1.90 -25.34
C GLY A 12 29.70 -2.58 -24.57
N ALA A 13 28.77 -1.78 -24.04
CA ALA A 13 27.39 -2.22 -23.85
C ALA A 13 26.50 -0.99 -24.08
N ALA A 14 25.53 -1.12 -24.98
CA ALA A 14 24.25 -0.45 -24.77
C ALA A 14 23.70 -1.00 -23.45
N GLY A 15 24.19 -0.44 -22.35
CA GLY A 15 24.14 -1.03 -21.02
C GLY A 15 22.70 -1.08 -20.57
N VAL A 16 22.23 -2.26 -20.17
CA VAL A 16 20.89 -2.39 -19.62
C VAL A 16 20.81 -1.53 -18.38
N ASP A 17 19.90 -0.56 -18.40
CA ASP A 17 19.62 0.31 -17.27
C ASP A 17 19.05 -0.53 -16.10
N PRO A 18 19.72 -0.58 -14.94
CA PRO A 18 19.21 -1.30 -13.77
C PRO A 18 17.83 -0.84 -13.32
N GLU A 19 17.46 0.42 -13.54
CA GLU A 19 16.14 0.93 -13.20
C GLU A 19 15.04 0.29 -14.06
N VAL A 20 15.34 0.02 -15.35
CA VAL A 20 14.43 -0.72 -16.23
C VAL A 20 14.24 -2.16 -15.74
N LEU A 21 15.31 -2.82 -15.28
CA LEU A 21 15.22 -4.16 -14.69
C LEU A 21 14.46 -4.14 -13.35
N ALA A 22 14.64 -3.11 -12.52
CA ALA A 22 13.87 -2.93 -11.30
C ALA A 22 12.36 -2.80 -11.60
N LEU A 23 11.97 -1.99 -12.58
CA LEU A 23 10.58 -1.89 -13.02
C LEU A 23 10.04 -3.23 -13.55
N GLN A 24 10.85 -3.99 -14.28
CA GLN A 24 10.46 -5.33 -14.75
C GLN A 24 10.29 -6.32 -13.59
N ALA A 25 11.15 -6.26 -12.57
CA ALA A 25 11.03 -7.06 -11.36
C ALA A 25 9.73 -6.70 -10.61
N VAL A 26 9.44 -5.41 -10.42
CA VAL A 26 8.20 -4.94 -9.78
C VAL A 26 6.95 -5.40 -10.55
N LYS A 27 6.97 -5.37 -11.89
CA LYS A 27 5.86 -5.88 -12.72
C LYS A 27 5.58 -7.38 -12.55
N LYS A 28 6.56 -8.17 -12.07
CA LYS A 28 6.36 -9.59 -11.74
C LYS A 28 5.76 -9.78 -10.34
N MET A 29 5.74 -8.75 -9.51
CA MET A 29 5.12 -8.80 -8.20
C MET A 29 3.60 -8.68 -8.32
N THR A 30 2.86 -9.54 -7.61
CA THR A 30 1.40 -9.46 -7.53
C THR A 30 0.98 -8.55 -6.38
N LEU A 31 1.37 -7.27 -6.43
CA LEU A 31 1.00 -6.27 -5.41
C LEU A 31 -0.47 -5.87 -5.57
N SER A 32 -1.25 -6.10 -4.52
CA SER A 32 -2.68 -5.83 -4.43
C SER A 32 -2.97 -4.72 -3.43
N GLY A 33 -4.23 -4.24 -3.42
CA GLY A 33 -4.70 -3.33 -2.38
C GLY A 33 -4.67 -3.99 -0.99
N PRO A 34 -4.79 -3.18 0.08
CA PRO A 34 -4.85 -3.72 1.43
C PRO A 34 -6.01 -4.71 1.59
N ASP A 35 -5.79 -5.83 2.28
CA ASP A 35 -6.87 -6.73 2.66
C ASP A 35 -7.56 -6.19 3.91
N ILE A 36 -8.65 -5.45 3.72
CA ILE A 36 -9.34 -4.75 4.81
C ILE A 36 -10.08 -5.76 5.70
N ALA A 37 -9.56 -5.95 6.92
CA ALA A 37 -10.16 -6.83 7.92
C ALA A 37 -11.19 -6.11 8.81
N SER A 38 -10.95 -4.82 9.05
CA SER A 38 -11.91 -3.89 9.65
C SER A 38 -11.71 -2.49 9.05
N PRO A 39 -12.79 -1.78 8.68
CA PRO A 39 -14.18 -2.18 8.87
C PRO A 39 -14.65 -3.24 7.85
N ARG A 40 -15.81 -3.86 8.09
CA ARG A 40 -16.39 -4.91 7.24
C ARG A 40 -17.67 -4.41 6.59
N THR A 41 -17.93 -4.80 5.35
CA THR A 41 -19.15 -4.43 4.61
C THR A 41 -20.44 -4.86 5.32
N ALA A 42 -20.42 -6.00 5.99
CA ALA A 42 -21.54 -6.51 6.79
C ALA A 42 -21.52 -6.05 8.25
N GLY A 43 -20.55 -5.21 8.64
CA GLY A 43 -20.43 -4.65 9.98
C GLY A 43 -21.54 -3.64 10.25
N LYS A 44 -21.94 -3.54 11.51
CA LYS A 44 -22.84 -2.49 12.01
C LYS A 44 -22.03 -1.51 12.82
N TYR A 45 -21.97 -0.28 12.37
CA TYR A 45 -21.24 0.80 13.04
C TYR A 45 -22.22 1.84 13.56
N ILE A 46 -21.84 2.53 14.62
CA ILE A 46 -22.69 3.50 15.31
C ILE A 46 -21.96 4.83 15.39
N VAL A 47 -22.68 5.92 15.18
CA VAL A 47 -22.19 7.30 15.38
C VAL A 47 -21.55 7.44 16.78
N GLY A 48 -20.38 8.08 16.83
CA GLY A 48 -19.65 8.34 18.07
C GLY A 48 -18.91 7.15 18.69
N VAL A 49 -19.09 5.93 18.17
CA VAL A 49 -18.37 4.72 18.61
C VAL A 49 -17.02 4.59 17.88
N PRO A 50 -15.90 4.34 18.57
CA PRO A 50 -14.61 4.11 17.93
C PRO A 50 -14.64 2.95 16.96
N MET A 51 -14.34 3.24 15.69
CA MET A 51 -14.12 2.24 14.67
C MET A 51 -12.62 1.97 14.56
N TRP A 52 -12.19 0.79 14.99
CA TRP A 52 -10.82 0.33 14.84
C TRP A 52 -10.60 -0.21 13.44
N MET A 53 -9.52 0.22 12.80
CA MET A 53 -9.23 -0.07 11.40
C MET A 53 -7.93 -0.86 11.31
N TRP A 54 -7.98 -2.01 10.64
CA TRP A 54 -6.79 -2.82 10.40
C TRP A 54 -6.94 -3.69 9.15
N VAL A 55 -5.79 -4.14 8.64
CA VAL A 55 -5.69 -4.99 7.45
C VAL A 55 -5.02 -6.31 7.78
N ASN A 56 -5.40 -7.38 7.08
CA ASN A 56 -4.65 -8.62 7.13
C ASN A 56 -3.35 -8.46 6.35
N GLN A 57 -2.30 -9.09 6.85
CA GLN A 57 -0.97 -9.03 6.25
C GLN A 57 -0.71 -10.30 5.45
N SER A 58 -0.37 -10.12 4.18
CA SER A 58 0.17 -11.17 3.29
C SER A 58 1.27 -10.56 2.42
N ALA A 59 2.07 -11.41 1.76
CA ALA A 59 3.09 -10.94 0.83
C ALA A 59 2.51 -10.00 -0.26
N THR A 60 1.29 -10.28 -0.73
CA THR A 60 0.66 -9.53 -1.82
C THR A 60 -0.13 -8.30 -1.37
N THR A 61 -0.59 -8.24 -0.12
CA THR A 61 -1.47 -7.16 0.38
C THR A 61 -0.77 -6.19 1.34
N TYR A 62 0.36 -6.59 1.92
CA TYR A 62 1.12 -5.77 2.87
C TYR A 62 2.65 -5.92 2.73
N GLY A 63 3.11 -7.08 2.24
CA GLY A 63 4.51 -7.38 2.04
C GLY A 63 5.22 -7.94 3.28
N PRO A 64 6.51 -8.29 3.15
CA PRO A 64 7.32 -8.07 1.96
C PRO A 64 6.99 -9.04 0.79
N GLN A 65 7.27 -8.61 -0.44
CA GLN A 65 7.30 -9.46 -1.64
C GLN A 65 8.50 -9.06 -2.50
N SER A 66 9.27 -10.04 -2.97
CA SER A 66 10.48 -9.81 -3.77
C SER A 66 10.38 -10.48 -5.12
N ALA A 67 11.00 -9.88 -6.13
CA ALA A 67 11.09 -10.41 -7.49
C ALA A 67 12.37 -9.92 -8.15
N SER A 68 12.81 -10.62 -9.21
CA SER A 68 14.04 -10.27 -9.93
C SER A 68 13.83 -10.22 -11.44
N ALA A 69 14.66 -9.43 -12.11
CA ALA A 69 14.76 -9.39 -13.56
C ALA A 69 16.24 -9.34 -13.99
N SER A 70 16.54 -9.97 -15.12
CA SER A 70 17.90 -10.11 -15.60
C SER A 70 17.97 -9.78 -17.09
N ALA A 71 19.08 -9.22 -17.53
CA ALA A 71 19.42 -9.07 -18.93
C ALA A 71 20.94 -9.14 -19.12
N GLY A 72 21.38 -10.08 -19.96
CA GLY A 72 22.79 -10.43 -20.05
C GLY A 72 23.31 -10.92 -18.69
N THR A 73 24.41 -10.32 -18.21
CA THR A 73 25.00 -10.64 -16.90
C THR A 73 24.34 -9.91 -15.74
N VAL A 74 23.60 -8.82 -16.01
CA VAL A 74 23.01 -7.96 -14.98
C VAL A 74 21.74 -8.62 -14.43
N THR A 75 21.62 -8.71 -13.11
CA THR A 75 20.38 -9.11 -12.42
C THR A 75 20.05 -8.08 -11.36
N VAL A 76 18.80 -7.63 -11.32
CA VAL A 76 18.26 -6.74 -10.31
C VAL A 76 17.18 -7.46 -9.51
N THR A 77 17.22 -7.31 -8.19
CA THR A 77 16.19 -7.80 -7.27
C THR A 77 15.52 -6.60 -6.62
N ALA A 78 14.19 -6.58 -6.63
CA ALA A 78 13.36 -5.60 -5.97
C ALA A 78 12.59 -6.26 -4.82
N THR A 79 12.41 -5.54 -3.71
CA THR A 79 11.64 -5.96 -2.53
C THR A 79 10.65 -4.86 -2.15
N ALA A 80 9.36 -5.19 -2.16
CA ALA A 80 8.27 -4.27 -1.89
C ALA A 80 7.64 -4.53 -0.52
N LYS A 81 7.36 -3.48 0.25
CA LYS A 81 6.61 -3.54 1.52
C LYS A 81 5.76 -2.28 1.72
N VAL A 82 4.56 -2.42 2.28
CA VAL A 82 3.71 -1.28 2.62
C VAL A 82 4.37 -0.42 3.72
N SER A 83 4.49 0.87 3.45
CA SER A 83 5.01 1.88 4.38
C SER A 83 3.92 2.63 5.13
N LYS A 84 2.76 2.84 4.50
CA LYS A 84 1.58 3.47 5.12
C LYS A 84 0.30 3.11 4.38
N ILE A 85 -0.84 3.26 5.06
CA ILE A 85 -2.18 3.18 4.49
C ILE A 85 -2.92 4.46 4.79
N VAL A 86 -3.48 5.09 3.76
CA VAL A 86 -4.34 6.27 3.86
C VAL A 86 -5.78 5.86 3.62
N TRP A 87 -6.66 6.18 4.56
CA TRP A 87 -8.07 5.84 4.54
C TRP A 87 -8.89 7.09 4.29
N GLN A 88 -9.69 7.08 3.22
CA GLN A 88 -10.74 8.07 2.99
C GLN A 88 -12.06 7.50 3.50
N MET A 89 -12.70 8.20 4.44
CA MET A 89 -13.83 7.66 5.20
C MET A 89 -15.21 8.06 4.65
N ASP A 90 -15.23 8.90 3.60
CA ASP A 90 -16.45 9.38 2.92
C ASP A 90 -17.38 10.27 3.78
N ASP A 91 -16.85 10.79 4.90
CA ASP A 91 -17.46 11.85 5.71
C ASP A 91 -16.61 13.14 5.71
N GLY A 92 -15.65 13.22 4.78
CA GLY A 92 -14.64 14.28 4.69
C GLY A 92 -13.35 13.98 5.47
N ALA A 93 -13.32 12.96 6.33
CA ALA A 93 -12.12 12.59 7.06
C ALA A 93 -11.15 11.76 6.21
N THR A 94 -9.86 11.99 6.45
CA THR A 94 -8.75 11.16 5.96
C THR A 94 -7.89 10.74 7.13
N VAL A 95 -7.66 9.44 7.29
CA VAL A 95 -6.84 8.86 8.38
C VAL A 95 -5.60 8.21 7.78
N THR A 96 -4.42 8.60 8.24
CA THR A 96 -3.15 7.99 7.81
C THR A 96 -2.61 7.08 8.90
N CYS A 97 -2.38 5.81 8.57
CA CYS A 97 -1.88 4.80 9.48
C CYS A 97 -0.51 4.29 9.01
N THR A 98 0.51 4.38 9.86
CA THR A 98 1.91 3.97 9.61
C THR A 98 2.16 2.51 9.98
N GLY A 99 1.16 1.66 9.80
CA GLY A 99 1.18 0.24 10.14
C GLY A 99 -0.10 -0.47 9.68
N PRO A 100 -0.25 -1.78 9.93
CA PRO A 100 -1.41 -2.53 9.51
C PRO A 100 -2.66 -2.23 10.36
N GLY A 101 -2.53 -1.43 11.43
CA GLY A 101 -3.58 -1.21 12.43
C GLY A 101 -3.53 -2.21 13.59
N THR A 102 -4.36 -1.98 14.60
CA THR A 102 -4.48 -2.87 15.78
C THR A 102 -5.79 -3.64 15.69
N VAL A 103 -5.72 -4.96 15.85
CA VAL A 103 -6.90 -5.81 15.93
C VAL A 103 -7.69 -5.46 17.18
N TYR A 104 -8.99 -5.18 17.00
CA TYR A 104 -9.89 -4.91 18.11
C TYR A 104 -10.06 -6.15 19.00
N SER A 105 -10.06 -5.95 20.32
CA SER A 105 -10.47 -6.96 21.30
C SER A 105 -11.65 -6.44 22.12
N ALA A 106 -12.53 -7.34 22.54
CA ALA A 106 -13.71 -6.97 23.33
C ALA A 106 -13.36 -6.29 24.67
N SER A 107 -12.18 -6.58 25.23
CA SER A 107 -11.71 -5.92 26.46
C SER A 107 -11.36 -4.44 26.27
N SER A 108 -11.21 -3.97 25.03
CA SER A 108 -10.97 -2.55 24.72
C SER A 108 -12.24 -1.68 24.86
N GLY A 109 -13.44 -2.27 24.85
CA GLY A 109 -14.69 -1.53 25.03
C GLY A 109 -14.82 -0.33 24.07
N MET A 110 -14.98 0.87 24.65
CA MET A 110 -15.11 2.16 23.95
C MET A 110 -13.79 2.95 23.84
N ALA A 111 -12.64 2.30 24.04
CA ALA A 111 -11.35 2.94 23.83
C ALA A 111 -11.10 3.22 22.34
N ASP A 112 -10.37 4.29 22.06
CA ASP A 112 -9.86 4.56 20.71
C ASP A 112 -8.76 3.55 20.34
N SER A 113 -8.64 3.29 19.04
CA SER A 113 -7.56 2.45 18.52
C SER A 113 -6.21 3.08 18.84
N PRO A 114 -5.25 2.32 19.36
CA PRO A 114 -3.93 2.85 19.69
C PRO A 114 -3.09 3.18 18.43
N THR A 115 -3.50 2.72 17.25
CA THR A 115 -2.72 2.91 16.01
C THR A 115 -3.53 3.48 14.85
N CYS A 116 -4.77 3.02 14.65
CA CYS A 116 -5.55 3.34 13.45
C CYS A 116 -7.04 3.20 13.74
N GLY A 117 -7.76 4.31 13.74
CA GLY A 117 -9.20 4.32 13.98
C GLY A 117 -9.84 5.62 13.56
N HIS A 118 -11.17 5.59 13.50
CA HIS A 118 -12.01 6.72 13.12
C HIS A 118 -13.29 6.74 13.97
N ARG A 119 -13.93 7.91 14.06
CA ARG A 119 -15.26 8.07 14.65
C ARG A 119 -16.14 8.87 13.71
N TYR A 120 -17.20 8.24 13.20
CA TYR A 120 -18.21 8.94 12.43
C TYR A 120 -19.06 9.83 13.34
N ALA A 121 -19.24 11.08 12.93
CA ALA A 121 -20.07 12.07 13.63
C ALA A 121 -21.52 12.10 13.12
N LYS A 122 -21.80 11.47 11.97
CA LYS A 122 -23.11 11.44 11.32
C LYS A 122 -23.42 10.02 10.84
N THR A 123 -24.71 9.73 10.69
CA THR A 123 -25.15 8.47 10.08
C THR A 123 -24.81 8.44 8.59
N SER A 124 -24.72 7.25 8.02
CA SER A 124 -24.55 7.07 6.59
C SER A 124 -25.85 7.23 5.80
N ALA A 125 -26.98 7.61 6.44
CA ALA A 125 -28.30 7.65 5.79
C ALA A 125 -28.34 8.61 4.59
N GLU A 126 -27.65 9.74 4.69
CA GLU A 126 -27.53 10.77 3.64
C GLU A 126 -26.38 10.49 2.65
N ALA A 127 -25.54 9.50 2.92
CA ALA A 127 -24.48 9.09 2.01
C ALA A 127 -25.06 8.34 0.81
N GLN A 128 -24.31 8.30 -0.30
CA GLN A 128 -24.75 7.61 -1.51
C GLN A 128 -24.99 6.11 -1.24
N GLY A 129 -26.19 5.63 -1.56
CA GLY A 129 -26.59 4.24 -1.25
C GLY A 129 -26.72 3.95 0.26
N SER A 130 -26.90 5.00 1.07
CA SER A 130 -27.05 4.96 2.52
C SER A 130 -25.87 4.30 3.27
N LYS A 131 -24.67 4.34 2.67
CA LYS A 131 -23.42 3.79 3.20
C LYS A 131 -22.25 4.71 2.89
N TYR A 132 -21.27 4.76 3.78
CA TYR A 132 -20.00 5.44 3.50
C TYR A 132 -19.09 4.56 2.64
N ALA A 133 -18.52 5.13 1.57
CA ALA A 133 -17.56 4.47 0.69
C ALA A 133 -16.12 4.61 1.22
N VAL A 134 -15.70 3.68 2.07
CA VAL A 134 -14.36 3.69 2.64
C VAL A 134 -13.33 3.20 1.62
N THR A 135 -12.34 4.03 1.33
CA THR A 135 -11.21 3.69 0.45
C THR A 135 -9.93 3.60 1.27
N ALA A 136 -9.21 2.48 1.17
CA ALA A 136 -7.90 2.28 1.79
C ALA A 136 -6.83 2.26 0.69
N THR A 137 -5.87 3.18 0.76
CA THR A 137 -4.78 3.30 -0.20
C THR A 137 -3.45 2.95 0.48
N SER A 138 -2.88 1.79 0.20
CA SER A 138 -1.51 1.44 0.60
C SER A 138 -0.49 2.14 -0.28
N THR A 139 0.54 2.69 0.34
CA THR A 139 1.79 3.09 -0.31
C THR A 139 2.84 2.00 -0.06
N TRP A 140 3.37 1.44 -1.14
CA TRP A 140 4.43 0.43 -1.12
C TRP A 140 5.78 1.12 -1.32
N SER A 141 6.68 0.94 -0.36
CA SER A 141 8.11 1.26 -0.52
C SER A 141 8.78 0.06 -1.18
N ILE A 142 9.54 0.32 -2.23
CA ILE A 142 10.22 -0.71 -3.01
C ILE A 142 11.70 -0.37 -3.05
N ASP A 143 12.51 -1.23 -2.46
CA ASP A 143 13.96 -1.12 -2.53
C ASP A 143 14.48 -2.13 -3.57
N TRP A 144 15.38 -1.71 -4.44
CA TRP A 144 15.98 -2.59 -5.43
C TRP A 144 17.50 -2.46 -5.47
N GLU A 145 18.16 -3.56 -5.85
CA GLU A 145 19.61 -3.65 -5.94
C GLU A 145 20.05 -4.55 -7.10
N VAL A 146 21.18 -4.24 -7.70
CA VAL A 146 21.88 -5.11 -8.65
C VAL A 146 22.57 -6.24 -7.88
N THR A 147 22.03 -7.45 -7.97
CA THR A 147 22.55 -8.62 -7.26
C THR A 147 23.59 -9.41 -8.05
N ALA A 148 23.68 -9.20 -9.37
CA ALA A 148 24.71 -9.83 -10.19
C ALA A 148 25.08 -8.98 -11.42
N GLY A 149 26.34 -9.10 -11.86
CA GLY A 149 26.85 -8.62 -13.15
C GLY A 149 26.75 -7.13 -13.44
N GLY A 150 26.68 -6.30 -12.41
CA GLY A 150 26.77 -4.83 -12.48
C GLY A 150 27.30 -4.26 -11.17
N GLY A 151 27.68 -2.98 -11.16
CA GLY A 151 28.47 -2.34 -10.09
C GLY A 151 27.76 -2.10 -8.74
N GLY A 152 26.85 -2.99 -8.31
CA GLY A 152 26.19 -2.93 -6.99
C GLY A 152 25.26 -1.73 -6.81
N GLN A 153 24.69 -1.22 -7.90
CA GLN A 153 23.76 -0.09 -7.85
C GLN A 153 22.49 -0.45 -7.09
N THR A 154 21.93 0.53 -6.39
CA THR A 154 20.67 0.41 -5.64
C THR A 154 19.76 1.59 -5.94
N GLY A 155 18.48 1.45 -5.61
CA GLY A 155 17.52 2.54 -5.72
C GLY A 155 16.21 2.24 -5.01
N GLN A 156 15.33 3.25 -5.01
CA GLN A 156 14.01 3.16 -4.38
C GLN A 156 12.93 3.54 -5.38
N MET A 157 11.77 2.90 -5.25
CA MET A 157 10.56 3.18 -6.00
C MET A 157 9.37 3.22 -5.03
N THR A 158 8.27 3.80 -5.49
CA THR A 158 7.02 3.79 -4.74
C THR A 158 5.86 3.45 -5.65
N GLU A 159 4.96 2.62 -5.15
CA GLU A 159 3.69 2.33 -5.81
C GLU A 159 2.51 2.47 -4.86
N THR A 160 1.32 2.73 -5.40
CA THR A 160 0.08 2.73 -4.63
C THR A 160 -0.86 1.63 -5.10
N ARG A 161 -1.60 1.07 -4.14
CA ARG A 161 -2.69 0.12 -4.39
C ARG A 161 -3.86 0.47 -3.49
N GLN A 162 -5.07 0.20 -3.96
CA GLN A 162 -6.28 0.59 -3.25
C GLN A 162 -7.27 -0.57 -3.13
N SER A 163 -8.00 -0.56 -2.02
CA SER A 163 -9.17 -1.40 -1.76
C SER A 163 -10.33 -0.52 -1.33
N ARG A 164 -11.55 -0.91 -1.66
CA ARG A 164 -12.76 -0.15 -1.31
C ARG A 164 -13.81 -1.06 -0.70
N ILE A 165 -14.51 -0.55 0.30
CA ILE A 165 -15.65 -1.21 0.94
C ILE A 165 -16.73 -0.17 1.25
N GLN A 166 -17.94 -0.63 1.56
CA GLN A 166 -19.03 0.24 1.98
C GLN A 166 -19.51 -0.13 3.37
N VAL A 167 -19.64 0.84 4.27
CA VAL A 167 -20.02 0.59 5.66
C VAL A 167 -21.31 1.34 6.02
N ALA A 168 -22.20 0.66 6.75
CA ALA A 168 -23.41 1.26 7.28
C ALA A 168 -23.14 1.81 8.69
N VAL A 169 -23.43 3.10 8.89
CA VAL A 169 -23.30 3.79 10.18
C VAL A 169 -24.66 4.31 10.60
N GLY A 170 -25.20 3.75 11.69
CA GLY A 170 -26.47 4.16 12.26
C GLY A 170 -26.31 4.95 13.56
N GLU A 171 -27.43 5.36 14.13
CA GLU A 171 -27.51 5.86 15.50
C GLU A 171 -28.16 4.80 16.40
N LEU A 172 -27.80 4.80 17.69
CA LEU A 172 -28.43 3.92 18.66
C LEU A 172 -29.82 4.48 18.99
N GLN A 173 -30.86 3.86 18.44
CA GLN A 173 -32.24 4.21 18.75
C GLN A 173 -32.67 3.47 20.02
N VAL A 174 -32.94 4.20 21.10
CA VAL A 174 -33.58 3.64 22.30
C VAL A 174 -35.08 3.73 22.10
N VAL A 175 -35.74 2.59 21.86
CA VAL A 175 -37.20 2.52 21.87
C VAL A 175 -37.64 2.56 23.33
N ARG A 176 -38.45 3.56 23.69
CA ARG A 176 -39.08 3.69 25.00
C ARG A 176 -40.53 3.21 24.92
#